data_AF-A0A536TRB9-F1
#
_entry.id   AF-A0A536TRB9-F1
#
_cell.length_a   1.000
_cell.length_b   1.000
_cell.length_c   1.000
_cell.angle_alpha   90.00
_cell.angle_beta   90.00
_cell.angle_gamma   90.00
#
_symmetry.space_group_name_H-M   'P 1'
#
loop_
_entity.id
_entity.type
_entity.pdbx_description
1 polymer ?
#
loop_
_entity_poly.entity_id
_entity_poly.type
_entity_poly.pdbx_seq_one_letter_code
_entity_poly.pdbx_strand_id
1 'polypeptide(L)' 'RAIRRLEGIINAMTPAERSRPELLKAARKRRVAAGAGVSVQEVNRLLAQFDQAQKMMKMVARGGMQKMLRAFRGGFPGLR' A
#
# COMPACT_ATOMS: atom_id res chain seq x y z
N ARG A 1 11.93 15.30 7.31
CA ARG A 1 10.69 16.08 6.99
C ARG A 1 9.58 15.23 6.36
N ALA A 2 9.88 14.35 5.39
CA ALA A 2 8.87 13.52 4.73
C ALA A 2 8.11 12.56 5.67
N ILE A 3 8.82 11.87 6.57
CA ILE A 3 8.21 10.91 7.51
C ILE A 3 7.15 11.57 8.40
N ARG A 4 7.43 12.74 8.97
CA ARG A 4 6.46 13.49 9.80
C ARG A 4 5.19 13.88 9.05
N ARG A 5 5.28 14.15 7.74
CA ARG A 5 4.09 14.43 6.92
C ARG A 5 3.25 13.19 6.69
N LEU A 6 3.89 12.04 6.44
CA LEU A 6 3.20 10.76 6.31
C LEU A 6 2.48 10.39 7.61
N GLU A 7 3.18 10.52 8.74
CA GLU A 7 2.61 10.30 10.08
C GLU A 7 1.42 11.24 10.33
N GLY A 8 1.54 12.53 9.99
CA GLY A 8 0.45 13.50 10.10
C GLY A 8 -0.79 13.08 9.29
N ILE A 9 -0.60 12.60 8.06
CA ILE A 9 -1.70 12.11 7.21
C ILE A 9 -2.38 10.89 7.83
N ILE A 10 -1.60 9.92 8.32
CA ILE A 10 -2.14 8.69 8.93
C ILE A 10 -2.88 9.01 10.24
N ASN A 11 -2.35 9.94 11.05
CA ASN A 11 -2.97 10.37 12.30
C ASN A 11 -4.29 11.12 12.07
N ALA A 12 -4.44 11.84 10.95
CA ALA A 12 -5.69 12.50 10.55
C ALA A 12 -6.77 11.53 10.01
N MET A 13 -6.43 10.24 9.82
CA MET A 13 -7.39 9.20 9.44
C MET A 13 -8.08 8.59 10.67
N THR A 14 -9.35 8.23 10.49
CA THR A 14 -10.07 7.39 11.46
C THR A 14 -9.58 5.94 11.41
N PRO A 15 -9.74 5.15 12.50
CA PRO A 15 -9.33 3.74 12.51
C PRO A 15 -9.94 2.91 11.38
N ALA A 16 -11.21 3.17 11.03
CA ALA A 16 -11.89 2.51 9.93
C ALA A 16 -11.26 2.82 8.55
N GLU A 17 -10.77 4.04 8.35
CA GLU A 17 -10.12 4.43 7.09
C GLU A 17 -8.70 3.87 6.99
N ARG A 18 -8.00 3.68 8.11
CA ARG A 18 -6.67 3.06 8.13
C ARG A 18 -6.71 1.57 7.82
N SER A 19 -7.71 0.86 8.37
CA SER A 19 -7.90 -0.56 8.07
C SER A 19 -8.46 -0.79 6.67
N ARG A 20 -9.24 0.18 6.15
CA ARG A 20 -9.91 0.10 4.85
C ARG A 20 -9.68 1.36 4.02
N PRO A 21 -8.53 1.47 3.34
CA PRO A 21 -8.20 2.66 2.54
C PRO A 21 -9.17 2.89 1.37
N GLU A 22 -9.93 1.88 0.93
CA GLU A 22 -10.97 2.03 -0.10
C GLU A 22 -12.10 2.98 0.30
N LEU A 23 -12.28 3.21 1.61
CA LEU A 23 -13.25 4.15 2.16
C LEU A 23 -12.84 5.60 1.91
N LEU A 24 -11.55 5.91 1.68
CA LEU A 24 -11.05 7.26 1.41
C LEU A 24 -11.46 7.76 0.02
N LYS A 25 -12.73 8.16 -0.12
CA LYS A 25 -13.27 8.89 -1.28
C LYS A 25 -12.99 10.39 -1.18
N ALA A 26 -13.41 11.17 -2.18
CA ALA A 26 -13.08 12.60 -2.30
C ALA A 26 -13.32 13.44 -1.03
N ALA A 27 -14.48 13.30 -0.38
CA ALA A 27 -14.81 14.04 0.83
C ALA A 27 -13.86 13.73 2.01
N ARG A 28 -13.57 12.44 2.24
CA ARG A 28 -12.66 12.01 3.31
C ARG A 28 -11.22 12.40 3.02
N LYS A 29 -10.78 12.34 1.76
CA LYS A 29 -9.44 12.83 1.35
C LYS A 29 -9.27 14.32 1.66
N ARG A 30 -10.28 15.15 1.41
CA ARG A 30 -10.26 16.58 1.77
C ARG A 30 -10.17 16.79 3.29
N ARG A 31 -10.97 16.04 4.07
CA ARG A 31 -10.93 16.10 5.55
C ARG A 31 -9.55 15.73 6.09
N VAL A 32 -8.97 14.63 5.60
CA VAL A 32 -7.63 14.17 6.02
C VAL A 32 -6.54 15.16 5.62
N ALA A 33 -6.60 15.70 4.39
CA ALA A 33 -5.67 16.70 3.91
C ALA A 33 -5.72 17.98 4.80
N ALA A 34 -6.92 18.46 5.11
CA ALA A 34 -7.11 19.61 5.99
C ALA A 34 -6.61 19.33 7.42
N GLY A 35 -6.94 18.17 7.99
CA GLY A 35 -6.52 17.78 9.34
C GLY A 35 -5.01 17.55 9.47
N ALA A 36 -4.33 17.15 8.40
CA ALA A 36 -2.89 16.97 8.36
C ALA A 36 -2.11 18.20 7.87
N GLY A 37 -2.79 19.26 7.42
CA GLY A 37 -2.17 20.46 6.86
C GLY A 37 -1.40 20.20 5.56
N VAL A 38 -1.89 19.28 4.73
CA VAL A 38 -1.26 18.89 3.46
C VAL A 38 -2.22 19.03 2.29
N SER A 39 -1.72 18.89 1.07
CA SER A 39 -2.55 18.85 -0.13
C SER A 39 -3.29 17.51 -0.30
N VAL A 40 -4.44 17.52 -0.98
CA VAL A 40 -5.15 16.28 -1.37
C VAL A 40 -4.28 15.40 -2.29
N GLN A 41 -3.36 16.00 -3.03
CA GLN A 41 -2.41 15.31 -3.90
C GLN A 41 -1.41 14.47 -3.09
N GLU A 42 -0.92 14.99 -1.96
CA GLU A 42 -0.05 14.22 -1.05
C GLU A 42 -0.79 13.01 -0.46
N VAL A 43 -2.07 13.16 -0.10
CA VAL A 43 -2.91 12.03 0.35
C VAL A 43 -3.09 10.99 -0.76
N ASN A 44 -3.29 11.43 -2.02
CA ASN A 44 -3.40 10.51 -3.16
C ASN A 44 -2.09 9.74 -3.41
N ARG A 45 -0.94 10.41 -3.32
CA ARG A 45 0.37 9.77 -3.48
C ARG A 45 0.60 8.71 -2.42
N LEU A 46 0.27 8.99 -1.16
CA LEU A 46 0.34 8.02 -0.07
C LEU A 46 -0.52 6.79 -0.38
N LEU A 47 -1.79 7.01 -0.76
CA LEU A 47 -2.71 5.91 -1.05
C LEU A 47 -2.24 5.04 -2.23
N ALA A 48 -1.64 5.64 -3.26
CA ALA A 48 -1.07 4.91 -4.38
C ALA A 48 0.14 4.05 -3.95
N GLN A 49 1.04 4.62 -3.14
CA GLN A 49 2.20 3.89 -2.59
C GLN A 49 1.75 2.73 -1.71
N PHE A 50 0.72 2.95 -0.89
CA PHE A 50 0.14 1.91 -0.05
C PHE A 50 -0.50 0.79 -0.87
N ASP A 51 -1.29 1.10 -1.91
CA ASP A 51 -1.89 0.10 -2.78
C ASP A 51 -0.83 -0.75 -3.50
N GLN A 52 0.26 -0.13 -3.96
CA GLN A 52 1.39 -0.84 -4.55
C GLN A 52 2.07 -1.78 -3.53
N ALA A 53 2.36 -1.29 -2.33
CA ALA A 53 2.94 -2.10 -1.26
C ALA A 53 2.02 -3.26 -0.85
N GLN A 54 0.71 -3.01 -0.74
CA GLN A 54 -0.30 -4.03 -0.44
C GLN A 54 -0.36 -5.10 -1.53
N LYS A 55 -0.30 -4.72 -2.81
CA LYS A 55 -0.23 -5.65 -3.94
C LYS A 55 1.03 -6.53 -3.86
N MET A 56 2.18 -5.93 -3.56
CA MET A 56 3.43 -6.67 -3.38
C MET A 56 3.33 -7.65 -2.21
N MET A 57 2.87 -7.22 -1.03
CA MET A 57 2.67 -8.08 0.13
C MET A 57 1.69 -9.22 -0.17
N LYS A 58 0.61 -8.95 -0.90
CA LYS A 58 -0.37 -9.98 -1.30
C LYS A 58 0.23 -11.00 -2.27
N MET A 59 1.09 -10.58 -3.19
CA MET A 59 1.81 -11.50 -4.09
C MET A 59 2.79 -12.38 -3.33
N VAL A 60 3.52 -11.82 -2.36
CA VAL A 60 4.42 -12.57 -1.48
C VAL A 60 3.63 -13.57 -0.63
N ALA A 61 2.56 -13.13 0.04
CA ALA A 61 1.71 -13.95 0.90
C ALA A 61 0.99 -15.07 0.14
N ARG A 62 0.62 -14.85 -1.14
CA ARG A 62 0.07 -15.90 -2.03
C ARG A 62 1.12 -16.87 -2.57
N GLY A 63 2.33 -16.87 -2.02
CA GLY A 63 3.39 -17.78 -2.41
C GLY A 63 4.04 -17.41 -3.74
N GLY A 64 4.13 -16.12 -4.10
CA GLY A 64 4.86 -15.68 -5.29
C GLY A 64 6.29 -16.23 -5.34
N MET A 65 6.93 -16.38 -4.18
CA MET A 65 8.23 -17.04 -4.06
C MET A 65 8.14 -18.57 -4.25
N GLN A 66 7.08 -19.22 -3.78
CA GLN A 66 6.83 -20.66 -3.99
C GLN A 66 6.46 -21.01 -5.43
N LYS A 67 5.71 -20.16 -6.14
CA LYS A 67 5.46 -20.29 -7.58
C LYS A 67 6.72 -20.04 -8.41
N MET A 68 7.53 -19.04 -8.04
CA MET A 68 8.83 -18.81 -8.68
C MET A 68 9.82 -19.95 -8.42
N LEU A 69 9.90 -20.46 -7.18
CA LEU A 69 10.71 -21.66 -6.85
C LEU A 69 10.20 -22.92 -7.55
N ARG A 70 8.87 -23.11 -7.69
CA ARG A 70 8.32 -24.23 -8.47
C ARG A 70 8.59 -24.08 -9.96
N ALA A 71 8.56 -22.86 -10.51
CA ALA A 71 8.93 -22.60 -11.89
C ALA A 71 10.43 -22.83 -12.13
N PHE A 72 11.30 -22.42 -11.20
CA PHE A 72 12.74 -22.70 -11.23
C PHE A 72 13.05 -24.20 -11.07
N ARG A 73 12.34 -24.88 -10.17
CA ARG A 73 12.50 -26.33 -9.91
C ARG A 73 11.85 -27.21 -11.00
N GLY A 74 10.89 -26.68 -11.75
CA GLY A 74 10.23 -27.36 -12.87
C GLY A 74 10.84 -27.05 -14.26
N GLY A 75 11.72 -26.04 -14.35
CA GLY A 75 12.35 -25.59 -15.59
C GLY A 75 13.75 -26.18 -15.87
N PHE A 76 14.30 -27.01 -14.99
CA PHE A 76 15.56 -27.74 -15.22
C PHE A 76 15.33 -29.26 -15.34
N PRO A 77 14.73 -29.77 -16.42
CA PRO A 77 14.83 -31.17 -16.79
C PRO A 77 16.19 -31.37 -17.50
N GLY A 78 17.27 -31.62 -16.76
CA GLY A 78 18.58 -31.82 -17.41
C GLY A 78 19.81 -32.09 -16.54
N LEU A 79 19.69 -32.24 -15.22
CA LEU A 79 20.79 -32.72 -14.38
C LEU A 79 20.43 -34.11 -13.83
N ARG A 80 20.50 -35.10 -14.71
CA ARG A 80 20.78 -36.50 -14.39
C ARG A 80 22.00 -36.90 -15.19
#